data_AF-A0A496ZY64-F1
#
_entry.id   AF-A0A496ZY64-F1
#
_cell.length_a   1.000
_cell.length_b   1.000
_cell.length_c   1.000
_cell.angle_alpha   90.00
_cell.angle_beta   90.00
_cell.angle_gamma   90.00
#
_symmetry.space_group_name_H-M   'P 1'
#
loop_
_entity.id
_entity.type
_entity.pdbx_description
1 polymer ?
#
loop_
_entity_poly.entity_id
_entity_poly.type
_entity_poly.pdbx_seq_one_letter_code
_entity_poly.pdbx_strand_id
1 'polypeptide(L)'
;MNRKIGFLVFIISVSVFLHYFNQHAILKDARLTNELTETYKSQKDINLNLVTVNSKLGSRERIQKLAFENLGMFYPQDATSVHNIVMNNRDETFCLVDFIVPSAEALTK
;
A
#
# COMPACT_ATOMS: atom_id res chain seq x y z
N MET A 1 -8.22 -62.31 34.66
CA MET A 1 -7.18 -61.90 33.68
C MET A 1 -7.76 -61.02 32.56
N ASN A 2 -8.91 -61.40 31.99
CA ASN A 2 -9.54 -60.73 30.84
C ASN A 2 -9.90 -59.24 31.06
N ARG A 3 -10.30 -58.84 32.28
CA ARG A 3 -10.57 -57.42 32.61
C ARG A 3 -9.34 -56.51 32.52
N LYS A 4 -8.15 -57.02 32.90
CA LYS A 4 -6.89 -56.25 32.82
C LYS A 4 -6.47 -56.03 31.38
N ILE A 5 -6.65 -57.05 30.53
CA ILE A 5 -6.36 -56.99 29.09
C ILE A 5 -7.32 -56.02 28.39
N GLY A 6 -8.62 -56.08 28.69
CA GLY A 6 -9.60 -55.14 28.13
C GLY A 6 -9.31 -53.68 28.51
N PHE A 7 -8.89 -53.44 29.76
CA PHE A 7 -8.48 -52.10 30.20
C PHE A 7 -7.24 -51.58 29.47
N LEU A 8 -6.27 -52.46 29.20
CA LEU A 8 -5.06 -52.13 28.44
C LEU A 8 -5.38 -51.75 26.99
N VAL A 9 -6.25 -52.52 26.32
CA VAL A 9 -6.73 -52.21 24.97
C VAL A 9 -7.49 -50.88 24.94
N PHE A 10 -8.29 -50.60 25.96
CA PHE A 10 -8.99 -49.32 26.08
C PHE A 10 -8.01 -48.14 26.20
N ILE A 11 -6.98 -48.24 27.05
CA ILE A 11 -5.95 -47.20 27.19
C ILE A 11 -5.23 -46.96 25.86
N ILE A 12 -4.84 -48.03 25.16
CA ILE A 12 -4.16 -47.92 23.87
C ILE A 12 -5.07 -47.22 22.86
N SER A 13 -6.34 -47.60 22.77
CA SER A 13 -7.31 -46.96 21.86
C SER A 13 -7.49 -45.47 22.17
N VAL A 14 -7.64 -45.12 23.45
CA VAL A 14 -7.76 -43.71 23.87
C VAL A 14 -6.48 -42.91 23.56
N SER A 15 -5.30 -43.51 23.78
CA SER A 15 -4.02 -42.88 23.46
C SER A 15 -3.88 -42.59 21.97
N VAL A 16 -4.23 -43.56 21.12
CA VAL A 16 -4.22 -43.41 19.66
C VAL A 16 -5.22 -42.34 19.22
N PHE A 17 -6.44 -42.35 19.78
CA PHE A 17 -7.47 -41.36 19.48
C PHE A 17 -7.02 -39.94 19.84
N LEU A 18 -6.47 -39.74 21.05
CA LEU A 18 -5.96 -38.44 21.50
C LEU A 18 -4.79 -37.95 20.63
N HIS A 19 -3.92 -38.87 20.18
CA HIS A 19 -2.81 -38.52 19.30
C HIS A 19 -3.31 -37.94 17.96
N TYR A 20 -4.23 -38.64 17.29
CA TYR A 20 -4.79 -38.17 16.02
C TYR A 20 -5.65 -36.91 16.19
N PHE A 21 -6.42 -36.82 17.27
CA PHE A 21 -7.23 -35.63 17.55
C PHE A 21 -6.35 -34.38 17.74
N ASN A 22 -5.29 -34.49 18.55
CA ASN A 22 -4.34 -33.39 18.75
C ASN A 22 -3.60 -33.04 17.47
N GLN A 23 -3.15 -34.03 16.70
CA GLN A 23 -2.48 -33.78 15.43
C GLN A 23 -3.37 -33.03 14.45
N HIS A 24 -4.66 -33.38 14.37
CA HIS A 24 -5.62 -32.68 13.52
C HIS A 24 -5.88 -31.24 14.00
N ALA A 25 -6.00 -31.03 15.31
CA ALA A 25 -6.15 -29.69 15.89
C ALA A 25 -4.95 -28.79 15.56
N ILE A 26 -3.73 -29.29 15.79
CA ILE A 26 -2.48 -28.58 15.48
C ILE A 26 -2.42 -28.24 13.99
N LEU A 27 -2.78 -29.18 13.11
CA LEU A 27 -2.76 -28.95 11.67
C LEU A 27 -3.77 -27.87 11.25
N LYS A 28 -4.96 -27.85 11.87
CA LYS A 28 -5.98 -26.84 11.62
C LYS A 28 -5.49 -25.44 12.04
N ASP A 29 -4.92 -25.33 13.23
CA ASP A 29 -4.42 -24.06 13.74
C ASP A 29 -3.20 -23.58 12.94
N ALA A 30 -2.33 -24.49 12.50
CA ALA A 30 -1.23 -24.18 11.58
C ALA A 30 -1.72 -23.62 10.24
N ARG A 31 -2.83 -24.11 9.70
CA ARG A 31 -3.42 -23.57 8.47
C ARG A 31 -3.99 -22.17 8.68
N LEU A 32 -4.72 -21.96 9.77
CA LEU A 32 -5.29 -20.65 10.11
C LEU A 32 -4.20 -19.59 10.32
N THR A 33 -3.11 -19.96 11.00
CA THR A 33 -1.97 -19.07 11.22
C THR A 33 -1.25 -18.73 9.91
N ASN A 34 -1.10 -19.69 8.99
CA ASN A 34 -0.53 -19.44 7.67
C ASN A 34 -1.41 -18.49 6.85
N GLU A 35 -2.71 -18.72 6.78
CA GLU A 35 -3.66 -17.85 6.06
C GLU A 35 -3.66 -16.42 6.63
N LEU A 36 -3.63 -16.29 7.96
CA LEU A 36 -3.54 -14.99 8.62
C LEU A 36 -2.20 -14.30 8.32
N THR A 37 -1.11 -15.05 8.27
CA THR A 37 0.23 -14.54 7.95
C THR A 37 0.31 -14.04 6.51
N GLU A 38 -0.27 -14.77 5.55
CA GLU A 38 -0.35 -14.34 4.15
C GLU A 38 -1.17 -13.05 4.02
N THR A 39 -2.33 -13.00 4.66
CA THR A 39 -3.18 -11.80 4.69
C THR A 39 -2.44 -10.61 5.28
N TYR A 40 -1.75 -10.81 6.42
CA TYR A 40 -0.96 -9.77 7.07
C TYR A 40 0.16 -9.23 6.16
N LYS A 41 0.89 -10.12 5.48
CA LYS A 41 1.95 -9.72 4.54
C LYS A 41 1.38 -8.91 3.37
N SER A 42 0.27 -9.35 2.78
CA SER A 42 -0.40 -8.62 1.70
C SER A 42 -0.81 -7.21 2.14
N GLN A 43 -1.44 -7.08 3.32
CA GLN A 43 -1.82 -5.78 3.87
C GLN A 43 -0.61 -4.89 4.18
N LYS A 44 0.48 -5.48 4.68
CA LYS A 44 1.73 -4.77 4.94
C LYS A 44 2.33 -4.19 3.65
N ASP A 45 2.32 -4.94 2.55
CA ASP A 45 2.83 -4.49 1.27
C ASP A 45 1.98 -3.36 0.68
N ILE A 46 0.66 -3.47 0.78
CA ILE A 46 -0.27 -2.39 0.39
C ILE A 46 0.01 -1.12 1.20
N ASN A 47 0.17 -1.25 2.52
CA ASN A 47 0.45 -0.11 3.39
C ASN A 47 1.79 0.55 3.04
N LEU A 48 2.83 -0.24 2.80
CA LEU A 48 4.14 0.28 2.38
C LEU A 48 4.03 1.07 1.06
N ASN A 49 3.26 0.57 0.10
CA ASN A 49 3.01 1.27 -1.15
C ASN A 49 2.29 2.60 -0.90
N LEU A 50 1.22 2.61 -0.11
CA LEU A 50 0.49 3.83 0.25
C LEU A 50 1.38 4.86 0.94
N VAL A 51 2.22 4.44 1.89
CA VAL A 51 3.21 5.32 2.56
C VAL A 51 4.19 5.90 1.55
N THR A 52 4.66 5.09 0.61
CA THR A 52 5.59 5.53 -0.45
C THR A 52 4.93 6.55 -1.38
N VAL A 53 3.70 6.30 -1.82
CA VAL A 53 2.92 7.22 -2.65
C VAL A 53 2.67 8.53 -1.90
N ASN A 54 2.27 8.45 -0.63
CA ASN A 54 2.06 9.63 0.20
C ASN A 54 3.35 10.46 0.36
N SER A 55 4.49 9.80 0.59
CA SER A 55 5.79 10.47 0.65
C SER A 55 6.15 11.16 -0.67
N LYS A 56 5.88 10.52 -1.82
CA LYS A 56 6.07 11.16 -3.14
C LYS A 56 5.16 12.37 -3.32
N LEU A 57 3.89 12.29 -2.94
CA LEU A 57 2.95 13.41 -3.01
C LEU A 57 3.39 14.57 -2.11
N GLY A 58 3.72 14.28 -0.85
CA GLY A 58 4.25 15.27 0.08
C GLY A 58 5.59 15.85 -0.36
N SER A 59 6.43 15.09 -1.08
CA SER A 59 7.67 15.63 -1.67
C SER A 59 7.38 16.64 -2.79
N ARG A 60 6.35 16.41 -3.61
CA ARG A 60 5.93 17.35 -4.66
C ARG A 60 5.40 18.64 -4.04
N GLU A 61 4.53 18.53 -3.04
CA GLU A 61 4.05 19.68 -2.27
C GLU A 61 5.22 20.42 -1.61
N ARG A 62 6.17 19.69 -1.02
CA ARG A 62 7.38 20.27 -0.41
C ARG A 62 8.24 21.01 -1.44
N ILE A 63 8.43 20.46 -2.63
CA ILE A 63 9.18 21.13 -3.73
C ILE A 63 8.45 22.40 -4.18
N GLN A 64 7.12 22.33 -4.35
CA GLN A 64 6.30 23.50 -4.71
C GLN A 64 6.40 24.59 -3.65
N LYS A 65 6.35 24.22 -2.37
CA LYS A 65 6.50 25.16 -1.26
C LYS A 65 7.89 25.80 -1.25
N LEU A 66 8.95 25.01 -1.44
CA LEU A 66 10.32 25.53 -1.50
C LEU A 66 10.54 26.48 -2.68
N ALA A 67 9.95 26.18 -3.84
CA ALA A 67 10.02 27.01 -5.03
C ALA A 67 9.26 28.33 -4.84
N PHE A 68 8.12 28.31 -4.16
CA PHE A 68 7.42 29.54 -3.78
C PHE A 68 8.25 30.38 -2.80
N GLU A 69 8.74 29.78 -1.72
CA GLU A 69 9.48 30.49 -0.67
C GLU A 69 10.80 31.09 -1.18
N ASN A 70 11.53 30.39 -2.05
CA ASN A 70 12.87 30.81 -2.47
C ASN A 70 12.92 31.47 -3.85
N LEU A 71 11.98 31.16 -4.75
CA LEU A 71 11.98 31.62 -6.14
C LEU A 71 10.75 32.48 -6.49
N GLY A 72 9.83 32.71 -5.54
CA GLY A 72 8.61 33.48 -5.76
C GLY A 72 7.62 32.84 -6.75
N MET A 73 7.77 31.54 -7.03
CA MET A 73 6.89 30.80 -7.95
C MET A 73 5.51 30.57 -7.34
N PHE A 74 4.45 30.46 -8.14
CA PHE A 74 3.07 30.28 -7.66
C PHE A 74 2.89 29.00 -6.80
N TYR A 75 2.28 29.15 -5.62
CA TYR A 75 1.86 28.04 -4.75
C TYR A 75 0.33 27.99 -4.67
N PRO A 76 -0.31 26.90 -5.14
CA PRO A 76 -1.76 26.77 -5.07
C PRO A 76 -2.22 26.66 -3.61
N GLN A 77 -3.19 27.49 -3.20
CA GLN A 77 -3.77 27.44 -1.85
C GLN A 77 -4.85 26.36 -1.69
N ASP A 78 -5.40 25.85 -2.80
CA ASP A 78 -6.44 24.82 -2.81
C ASP A 78 -6.08 23.64 -3.73
N ALA A 79 -6.41 22.41 -3.29
CA ALA A 79 -6.11 21.16 -4.02
C ALA A 79 -6.81 21.04 -5.40
N THR A 80 -7.87 21.82 -5.63
CA THR A 80 -8.63 21.88 -6.89
C THR A 80 -8.00 22.82 -7.93
N SER A 81 -7.00 23.62 -7.54
CA SER A 81 -6.35 24.61 -8.41
C SER A 81 -5.12 24.07 -9.15
N VAL A 82 -5.03 22.75 -9.34
CA VAL A 82 -4.13 22.19 -10.36
C VAL A 82 -4.74 22.56 -11.71
N HIS A 83 -4.23 23.61 -12.36
CA HIS A 83 -4.52 23.88 -13.77
C HIS A 83 -4.13 22.63 -14.59
N ASN A 84 -5.10 21.76 -14.84
CA ASN A 84 -4.97 20.77 -15.89
C ASN A 84 -4.86 21.57 -17.18
N ILE A 85 -3.74 21.43 -17.87
CA ILE A 85 -3.50 22.05 -19.16
C ILE A 85 -4.56 21.51 -20.11
N VAL A 86 -5.57 22.32 -20.43
CA VAL A 86 -6.48 22.01 -21.53
C VAL A 86 -5.69 22.29 -22.80
N MET A 87 -5.07 21.25 -23.35
CA MET A 87 -4.39 21.30 -24.63
C MET A 87 -5.44 21.63 -25.71
N ASN A 88 -5.47 22.88 -26.16
CA ASN A 88 -6.23 23.25 -27.34
C ASN A 88 -5.38 22.81 -28.53
N ASN A 89 -5.70 21.62 -29.07
CA ASN A 89 -5.01 20.93 -30.18
C ASN A 89 -5.03 21.75 -31.48
N ARG A 90 -4.39 22.92 -31.53
CA ARG A 90 -4.31 23.70 -32.77
C ARG A 90 -2.98 23.64 -33.49
N ASP A 91 -1.85 23.41 -32.83
CA ASP A 91 -0.59 23.19 -33.55
C ASP A 91 0.33 22.24 -32.76
N GLU A 92 0.68 21.12 -33.38
CA GLU A 92 1.58 20.09 -32.86
C GLU A 92 3.03 20.62 -32.86
N THR A 93 3.46 21.31 -31.81
CA THR A 93 4.87 21.33 -31.39
C THR A 93 4.99 21.95 -30.00
N PHE A 94 5.12 21.10 -28.99
CA PHE A 94 5.40 21.54 -27.63
C PHE A 94 6.88 21.92 -27.51
N CYS A 95 7.20 23.20 -27.25
CA CYS A 95 8.54 23.63 -26.87
C CYS A 95 8.53 24.20 -25.45
N LEU A 96 9.34 23.64 -24.55
CA LEU A 96 9.50 24.10 -23.15
C LEU A 96 9.85 25.60 -23.03
N VAL A 97 10.39 26.19 -24.09
CA VAL A 97 10.78 27.60 -24.17
C VAL A 97 9.56 28.53 -24.17
N ASP A 98 8.42 28.10 -24.71
CA ASP A 98 7.18 28.90 -24.74
C ASP A 98 6.59 29.14 -23.34
N PHE A 99 7.08 28.42 -22.32
CA PHE A 99 6.66 28.58 -20.93
C PHE A 99 7.59 29.49 -20.11
N ILE A 100 8.83 29.73 -20.56
CA ILE A 100 9.81 30.54 -19.82
C ILE A 100 9.69 32.02 -20.19
N VAL A 101 9.24 32.31 -21.41
CA VAL A 101 9.07 33.69 -21.88
C VAL A 101 7.63 34.13 -21.58
N PRO A 102 7.41 35.13 -20.70
CA PRO A 102 6.08 35.71 -20.57
C PRO A 102 5.67 36.25 -21.95
N SER A 103 4.44 35.92 -22.38
CA SER A 103 3.91 36.44 -23.65
C SER A 103 4.10 37.96 -23.70
N ALA A 104 4.41 38.50 -24.88
CA ALA A 104 4.73 39.92 -25.04
C ALA A 104 3.66 40.86 -24.43
N GLU A 105 2.41 40.41 -24.37
CA GLU A 105 1.30 41.12 -23.71
C GLU A 105 1.47 41.28 -22.19
N ALA A 106 2.14 40.35 -21.51
CA ALA A 106 2.43 40.41 -20.08
C ALA A 106 3.59 41.37 -19.73
N LEU A 107 4.39 41.77 -20.72
CA LEU A 107 5.49 42.74 -20.54
C LEU A 107 5.07 44.20 -20.81
N THR A 108 3.86 44.43 -21.34
CA THR A 108 3.39 45.76 -21.77
C THR A 108 2.25 46.35 -20.93
N LYS A 109 2.16 46.02 -19.64
CA LYS A 109 1.18 46.64 -18.74
C LYS A 109 1.82 47.29 -17.52
#